data_AF-A0A7H8SGE3-F1
#
_entry.id   AF-A0A7H8SGE3-F1
#
_cell.length_a   1.000
_cell.length_b   1.000
_cell.length_c   1.000
_cell.angle_alpha   90.00
_cell.angle_beta   90.00
_cell.angle_gamma   90.00
#
_symmetry.space_group_name_H-M   'P 1'
#
loop_
_entity.id
_entity.type
_entity.pdbx_description
1 polymer ?
#
loop_
_entity_poly.entity_id
_entity_poly.type
_entity_poly.pdbx_seq_one_letter_code
_entity_poly.pdbx_strand_id
1 'polypeptide(L)'
;MNFEIEKLMRAEEIAASGIYSLSESEQQAILQWGLRLFGMGQHKVGDIHEIKYEGRVVVLDDGSRWEVESYDASTVDFWGEFTKVAIIDDEMYRLDESVSVSEDLV
;
A
#
# COMPACT_ATOMS: atom_id res chain seq x y z
N MET A 1 2.43 -22.58 9.23
CA MET A 1 2.36 -21.52 10.25
C MET A 1 0.91 -21.42 10.68
N ASN A 2 0.54 -21.92 11.86
CA ASN A 2 -0.84 -21.82 12.38
C ASN A 2 -0.98 -20.45 13.05
N PHE A 3 -1.70 -19.54 12.40
CA PHE A 3 -2.13 -18.30 13.02
C PHE A 3 -3.43 -18.57 13.77
N GLU A 4 -3.57 -17.99 14.96
CA GLU A 4 -4.77 -18.15 15.79
C GLU A 4 -5.66 -16.93 15.58
N ILE A 5 -6.93 -17.18 15.24
CA ILE A 5 -7.92 -16.13 14.94
C ILE A 5 -8.15 -15.18 16.13
N GLU A 6 -7.85 -15.66 17.34
CA GLU A 6 -7.86 -14.96 18.62
C GLU A 6 -6.85 -13.81 18.71
N LYS A 7 -5.82 -13.82 17.84
CA LYS A 7 -4.84 -12.73 17.75
C LYS A 7 -5.30 -11.57 16.87
N LEU A 8 -6.33 -11.78 16.06
CA LEU A 8 -6.88 -10.78 15.14
C LEU A 8 -8.21 -10.21 15.63
N MET A 9 -9.04 -11.03 16.26
CA MET A 9 -10.36 -10.62 16.72
C MET A 9 -10.36 -10.33 18.22
N ARG A 10 -11.08 -9.28 18.62
CA ARG A 10 -11.35 -8.96 20.02
C ARG A 10 -12.34 -9.95 20.61
N ALA A 11 -12.34 -10.09 21.93
CA ALA A 11 -13.20 -11.04 22.64
C ALA A 11 -14.70 -10.83 22.34
N GLU A 12 -15.14 -9.58 22.23
CA GLU A 12 -16.50 -9.22 21.86
C GLU A 12 -16.86 -9.61 20.41
N GLU A 13 -15.92 -9.53 19.48
CA GLU A 13 -16.10 -9.90 18.07
C GLU A 13 -16.17 -11.42 17.91
N ILE A 14 -15.37 -12.16 18.68
CA ILE A 14 -15.39 -13.62 18.75
C ILE A 14 -16.76 -14.09 19.27
N ALA A 15 -17.24 -13.48 20.35
CA ALA A 15 -18.54 -13.82 20.94
C ALA A 15 -19.71 -13.50 19.98
N ALA A 16 -19.66 -12.37 19.26
CA ALA A 16 -20.72 -11.95 18.34
C ALA A 16 -20.71 -12.69 16.99
N SER A 17 -19.53 -13.07 16.49
CA SER A 17 -19.39 -13.74 15.18
C SER A 17 -19.72 -15.23 15.22
N GLY A 18 -19.71 -15.84 16.41
CA GLY A 18 -19.92 -17.27 16.57
C GLY A 18 -18.80 -18.11 15.97
N ILE A 19 -17.59 -17.56 15.83
CA ILE A 19 -16.50 -18.18 15.04
C ILE A 19 -16.10 -19.58 15.53
N TYR A 20 -16.22 -19.85 16.83
CA TYR A 20 -15.95 -21.17 17.40
C TYR A 20 -17.00 -22.24 17.05
N SER A 21 -18.16 -21.85 16.52
CA SER A 21 -19.16 -22.80 16.00
C SER A 21 -18.83 -23.32 14.60
N LEU A 22 -17.87 -22.69 13.92
CA LEU A 22 -17.40 -23.07 12.59
C LEU A 22 -16.36 -24.19 12.69
N SER A 23 -16.24 -24.99 11.62
CA SER A 23 -15.16 -25.96 11.47
C SER A 23 -13.79 -25.28 11.40
N GLU A 24 -12.73 -26.02 11.72
CA GLU A 24 -11.36 -25.50 11.66
C GLU A 24 -10.99 -24.95 10.27
N SER A 25 -11.47 -25.61 9.19
CA SER A 25 -11.27 -25.14 7.82
C SER A 25 -11.97 -23.81 7.52
N GLU A 26 -13.17 -23.59 8.06
CA GLU A 26 -13.92 -22.35 7.89
C GLU A 26 -13.28 -21.22 8.69
N GLN A 27 -12.84 -21.49 9.93
CA GLN A 27 -12.08 -20.54 10.73
C GLN A 27 -10.78 -20.13 10.01
N GLN A 28 -10.06 -21.09 9.41
CA GLN A 28 -8.90 -20.77 8.59
C GLN A 28 -9.24 -19.94 7.35
N ALA A 29 -10.36 -20.20 6.67
CA ALA A 29 -10.76 -19.41 5.51
C ALA A 29 -11.03 -17.93 5.87
N ILE A 30 -11.69 -17.70 7.02
CA ILE A 30 -11.94 -16.34 7.54
C ILE A 30 -10.63 -15.67 7.94
N LEU A 31 -9.75 -16.40 8.62
CA LEU A 31 -8.42 -15.90 9.00
C LEU A 31 -7.61 -15.48 7.77
N GLN A 32 -7.57 -16.32 6.73
CA GLN A 32 -6.89 -16.02 5.48
C GLN A 32 -7.51 -14.81 4.77
N TRP A 33 -8.84 -14.68 4.81
CA TRP A 33 -9.52 -13.51 4.26
C TRP A 33 -9.20 -12.23 5.05
N GLY A 34 -9.22 -12.28 6.38
CA GLY A 34 -8.88 -11.14 7.25
C GLY A 34 -7.43 -10.69 7.09
N LEU A 35 -6.50 -11.64 6.96
CA LEU A 35 -5.09 -11.34 6.67
C LEU A 35 -4.91 -10.69 5.29
N ARG A 36 -5.64 -11.16 4.28
CA ARG A 36 -5.63 -10.51 2.95
C ARG A 36 -6.18 -9.08 3.02
N LEU A 37 -7.29 -8.85 3.73
CA LEU A 37 -7.83 -7.51 3.92
C LEU A 37 -6.89 -6.59 4.68
N PHE A 38 -6.24 -7.10 5.72
CA PHE A 38 -5.23 -6.35 6.47
C PHE A 38 -4.06 -5.96 5.57
N GLY A 39 -3.59 -6.87 4.71
CA GLY A 39 -2.58 -6.59 3.70
C GLY A 39 -3.04 -5.50 2.72
N MET A 40 -4.24 -5.62 2.15
CA MET A 40 -4.80 -4.63 1.22
C MET A 40 -4.99 -3.24 1.87
N GLY A 41 -5.33 -3.21 3.16
CA GLY A 41 -5.51 -1.95 3.90
C GLY A 41 -4.20 -1.23 4.24
N GLN A 42 -3.06 -1.92 4.16
CA GLN A 42 -1.74 -1.32 4.36
C GLN A 42 -1.33 -0.56 3.10
N HIS A 43 -1.79 0.67 3.01
CA HIS A 43 -1.23 1.64 2.09
C HIS A 43 0.06 2.22 2.66
N LYS A 44 1.01 2.51 1.78
CA LYS A 44 2.22 3.25 2.13
C LYS A 44 2.17 4.60 1.45
N VAL A 45 2.40 5.68 2.19
CA VAL A 45 2.51 7.03 1.64
C VAL A 45 3.90 7.55 1.95
N GLY A 46 4.56 8.13 0.96
CA GLY A 46 5.89 8.69 1.12
C GLY A 46 6.25 9.61 -0.03
N ASP A 47 7.38 10.30 0.10
CA ASP A 47 7.92 11.15 -0.95
C ASP A 47 9.02 10.40 -1.69
N ILE A 48 9.06 10.56 -3.02
CA ILE A 48 10.12 9.97 -3.83
C ILE A 48 11.45 10.62 -3.45
N HIS A 49 12.40 9.80 -3.00
CA HIS A 49 13.76 10.24 -2.73
C HIS A 49 14.61 10.22 -4.00
N GLU A 50 14.51 9.15 -4.79
CA GLU A 50 15.32 8.97 -6.00
C GLU A 50 14.62 8.01 -6.99
N ILE A 51 14.78 8.29 -8.29
CA ILE A 51 14.33 7.40 -9.37
C ILE A 51 15.57 6.90 -10.12
N LYS A 52 15.67 5.58 -10.31
CA LYS A 52 16.83 4.91 -10.91
C LYS A 52 16.46 4.15 -12.16
N TYR A 53 17.47 3.94 -13.01
CA TYR A 53 17.42 3.08 -14.18
C TYR A 53 16.26 3.44 -15.14
N GLU A 54 16.11 4.74 -15.45
CA GLU A 54 15.08 5.25 -16.36
C GLU A 54 13.66 4.86 -15.89
N GLY A 55 13.31 5.25 -14.66
CA GLY A 55 12.01 4.99 -14.07
C GLY A 55 11.74 3.56 -13.57
N ARG A 56 12.67 2.60 -13.72
CA ARG A 56 12.44 1.19 -13.36
C ARG A 56 12.50 0.91 -11.86
N VAL A 57 13.14 1.77 -11.07
CA VAL A 57 13.23 1.62 -9.62
C VAL A 57 12.97 2.95 -8.95
N VAL A 58 12.03 2.97 -8.01
CA VAL A 58 11.73 4.12 -7.15
C VAL A 58 12.20 3.84 -5.74
N VAL A 59 12.90 4.81 -5.15
CA VAL A 59 13.31 4.80 -3.75
C VAL A 59 12.54 5.88 -3.02
N LEU A 60 11.84 5.52 -1.94
CA LEU A 60 11.15 6.49 -1.08
C LEU A 60 12.10 7.04 -0.01
N ASP A 61 11.70 8.15 0.61
CA ASP A 61 12.39 8.82 1.73
C ASP A 61 12.71 7.90 2.92
N ASP A 62 11.86 6.92 3.19
CA ASP A 62 12.06 5.92 4.23
C ASP A 62 13.06 4.80 3.84
N GLY A 63 13.64 4.89 2.63
CA GLY A 63 14.62 3.96 2.09
C GLY A 63 14.02 2.70 1.46
N SER A 64 12.70 2.54 1.43
CA SER A 64 12.06 1.44 0.72
C SER A 64 12.23 1.55 -0.79
N ARG A 65 12.30 0.40 -1.46
CA ARG A 65 12.61 0.28 -2.89
C ARG A 65 11.50 -0.48 -3.59
N TRP A 66 11.06 0.07 -4.71
CA TRP A 66 9.93 -0.45 -5.48
C TRP A 66 10.33 -0.59 -6.94
N GLU A 67 10.09 -1.77 -7.50
CA GLU A 67 10.32 -2.05 -8.92
C GLU A 67 9.10 -1.61 -9.71
N VAL A 68 9.35 -0.96 -10.85
CA VAL A 68 8.31 -0.48 -11.75
C VAL A 68 8.35 -1.34 -13.01
N GLU A 69 7.19 -1.78 -13.46
CA GLU A 69 7.10 -2.53 -14.70
C GLU A 69 7.61 -1.69 -15.89
N SER A 70 8.17 -2.38 -16.90
CA SER A 70 8.82 -1.69 -18.02
C SER A 70 7.86 -0.81 -18.84
N TYR A 71 6.55 -1.07 -18.77
CA TYR A 71 5.53 -0.26 -19.44
C TYR A 71 5.33 1.10 -18.77
N ASP A 72 5.34 1.14 -17.42
CA ASP A 72 5.08 2.34 -16.63
C ASP A 72 6.34 3.13 -16.30
N ALA A 73 7.52 2.54 -16.50
CA ALA A 73 8.82 3.16 -16.21
C ALA A 73 8.95 4.57 -16.82
N SER A 74 8.52 4.75 -18.07
CA SER A 74 8.59 6.08 -18.73
C SER A 74 7.71 7.12 -18.04
N THR A 75 6.54 6.75 -17.52
CA THR A 75 5.64 7.65 -16.79
C THR A 75 6.26 8.05 -15.45
N VAL A 76 6.81 7.08 -14.73
CA VAL A 76 7.45 7.29 -13.41
C VAL A 76 8.69 8.16 -13.52
N ASP A 77 9.48 8.03 -14.59
CA ASP A 77 10.67 8.86 -14.82
C ASP A 77 10.35 10.37 -14.86
N PHE A 78 9.10 10.75 -15.17
CA PHE A 78 8.65 12.15 -15.14
C PHE A 78 8.18 12.64 -13.75
N TRP A 79 7.98 11.76 -12.78
CA TRP A 79 7.45 12.15 -11.48
C TRP A 79 8.50 12.91 -10.66
N GLY A 80 9.79 12.67 -10.88
CA GLY A 80 10.88 13.42 -10.25
C GLY A 80 10.97 13.23 -8.73
N GLU A 81 12.04 13.75 -8.15
CA GLU A 81 12.25 13.76 -6.70
C GLU A 81 11.20 14.61 -5.99
N PHE A 82 10.91 14.26 -4.73
CA PHE A 82 9.92 14.90 -3.86
C PHE A 82 8.46 14.73 -4.28
N THR A 83 8.17 14.03 -5.38
CA THR A 83 6.78 13.70 -5.70
C THR A 83 6.20 12.78 -4.64
N LYS A 84 5.07 13.21 -4.09
CA LYS A 84 4.30 12.45 -3.11
C LYS A 84 3.58 11.29 -3.80
N VAL A 85 3.73 10.09 -3.27
CA VAL A 85 3.10 8.88 -3.81
C VAL A 85 2.39 8.07 -2.72
N ALA A 86 1.34 7.37 -3.12
CA ALA A 86 0.72 6.31 -2.35
C ALA A 86 0.93 4.97 -3.05
N ILE A 87 1.24 3.93 -2.28
CA ILE A 87 1.35 2.55 -2.75
C ILE A 87 0.22 1.77 -2.10
N ILE A 88 -0.67 1.22 -2.93
CA ILE A 88 -1.87 0.49 -2.52
C ILE A 88 -1.97 -0.71 -3.45
N ASP A 89 -2.08 -1.92 -2.88
CA ASP A 89 -2.24 -3.16 -3.65
C ASP A 89 -1.17 -3.33 -4.77
N ASP A 90 0.10 -3.07 -4.43
CA ASP A 90 1.25 -3.11 -5.34
C ASP A 90 1.22 -2.10 -6.50
N GLU A 91 0.25 -1.19 -6.53
CA GLU A 91 0.20 -0.07 -7.47
C GLU A 91 0.68 1.23 -6.82
N MET A 92 1.46 2.02 -7.57
CA MET A 92 1.96 3.32 -7.13
C MET A 92 1.19 4.45 -7.80
N TYR A 93 0.58 5.30 -6.98
CA TYR A 93 -0.22 6.44 -7.38
C TYR A 93 0.51 7.73 -7.04
N ARG A 94 0.69 8.60 -8.04
CA ARG A 94 1.10 9.97 -7.80
C ARG A 94 -0.03 10.74 -7.11
N LEU A 95 0.28 11.35 -5.98
CA LEU A 95 -0.62 12.26 -5.28
C LEU A 95 -0.29 13.67 -5.74
N ASP A 96 -1.13 14.24 -6.60
CA ASP A 96 -0.88 15.57 -7.15
C ASP A 96 -0.85 16.64 -6.04
N GLU A 97 0.24 17.41 -6.00
CA GLU A 97 0.33 18.62 -5.19
C GLU A 97 -0.15 19.82 -6.03
N SER A 98 -1.11 20.57 -5.52
CA SER A 98 -1.60 21.77 -6.19
C SER A 98 -0.66 22.95 -5.95
N VAL A 99 -0.22 23.61 -7.02
CA VAL A 99 0.56 24.84 -6.94
C VAL A 99 -0.32 26.03 -7.36
N SER A 100 -0.45 27.03 -6.51
CA SER A 100 -1.10 28.30 -6.88
C SER A 100 -0.10 29.18 -7.61
N VAL A 101 -0.47 29.69 -8.79
CA VAL A 101 0.38 30.57 -9.60
C VAL A 101 -0.34 31.89 -9.89
N SER A 102 0.43 32.96 -10.04
CA SER A 102 -0.04 34.27 -10.53
C SER A 102 0.91 34.77 -11.61
N GLU A 103 0.36 35.38 -12.67
CA GLU A 103 1.11 35.97 -13.77
C GLU A 103 1.90 37.20 -13.30
N ASP A 104 3.19 37.26 -13.64
CA ASP A 104 4.04 38.42 -13.35
C ASP A 104 3.86 39.43 -14.50
N LEU A 105 3.10 40.50 -14.23
CA LEU A 105 2.90 41.59 -15.20
C LEU A 105 4.14 42.48 -15.20
N VAL A 106 5.04 42.26 -16.17
CA VAL A 106 6.20 43.13 -16.46
C VAL A 106 5.78 44.34 -17.29
#